data_AF-N9U1H2-F1
#
_entry.id   AF-N9U1H2-F1
#
_cell.length_a   1.000
_cell.length_b   1.000
_cell.length_c   1.000
_cell.angle_alpha   90.00
_cell.angle_beta   90.00
_cell.angle_gamma   90.00
#
_symmetry.space_group_name_H-M   'P 1'
#
loop_
_entity.id
_entity.type
_entity.pdbx_description
1 polymer ?
#
loop_
_entity_poly.entity_id
_entity_poly.type
_entity_poly.pdbx_seq_one_letter_code
_entity_poly.pdbx_strand_id
1 'polypeptide(L)' 'MTALKSSELKQWKKDAGYHQRSIAETAMYRFKQLIGPKLSLRSYNAQVGEILAGVKVMNKLIGLGMPVRQPVH' A
#
# COMPACT_ATOMS: atom_id res chain seq x y z
N MET A 1 22.78 -25.34 -10.81
CA MET A 1 21.63 -24.48 -10.47
C MET A 1 20.38 -25.34 -10.55
N THR A 2 19.99 -25.92 -9.41
CA THR A 2 18.94 -26.92 -9.34
C THR A 2 17.58 -26.25 -9.62
N ALA A 3 16.85 -26.77 -10.60
CA ALA A 3 15.50 -26.34 -10.91
C ALA A 3 14.59 -26.65 -9.72
N LEU A 4 14.21 -25.63 -8.94
CA LEU A 4 13.09 -25.73 -8.00
C LEU A 4 11.85 -26.12 -8.79
N LYS A 5 11.19 -27.21 -8.41
CA LYS A 5 9.92 -27.60 -9.04
C LYS A 5 8.93 -26.46 -8.84
N SER A 6 8.15 -26.13 -9.86
CA SER A 6 7.26 -24.96 -9.88
C SER A 6 6.30 -24.86 -8.67
N SER A 7 5.92 -26.02 -8.11
CA SER A 7 5.12 -26.13 -6.87
C SER A 7 5.86 -25.63 -5.63
N GLU A 8 7.14 -25.93 -5.49
CA GLU A 8 7.98 -25.57 -4.34
C GLU A 8 8.25 -24.07 -4.30
N LEU A 9 8.52 -23.47 -5.48
CA LEU A 9 8.70 -22.03 -5.60
C LEU A 9 7.42 -21.25 -5.26
N LYS A 10 6.26 -21.76 -5.68
CA LYS A 10 4.95 -21.13 -5.38
C LYS A 10 4.69 -21.12 -3.87
N GLN A 11 4.98 -22.23 -3.19
CA GLN A 11 4.83 -22.35 -1.75
C GLN A 11 5.77 -21.40 -1.00
N TRP A 12 7.06 -21.40 -1.37
CA TRP A 12 8.05 -20.47 -0.78
C TRP A 12 7.64 -19.00 -0.94
N LYS A 13 7.15 -18.59 -2.11
CA LYS A 13 6.67 -17.22 -2.34
C LYS A 13 5.55 -16.86 -1.36
N LYS A 14 4.63 -17.79 -1.09
CA LYS A 14 3.53 -17.56 -0.14
C LYS A 14 4.06 -17.42 1.28
N ASP A 15 4.93 -18.34 1.70
CA ASP A 15 5.44 -18.41 3.07
C ASP A 15 6.36 -17.22 3.41
N ALA A 16 7.14 -16.75 2.44
CA ALA A 16 8.02 -15.58 2.59
C ALA A 16 7.26 -14.24 2.51
N GLY A 17 5.94 -14.24 2.31
CA GLY A 17 5.18 -13.00 2.10
C GLY A 17 5.58 -12.26 0.81
N TYR A 18 6.07 -13.00 -0.18
CA TYR A 18 6.45 -12.47 -1.48
C TYR A 18 5.23 -11.78 -2.12
N HIS A 19 5.45 -10.67 -2.84
CA HIS A 19 4.44 -9.73 -3.38
C HIS A 19 3.81 -8.73 -2.40
N GLN A 20 3.89 -8.87 -1.08
CA GLN A 20 3.27 -7.88 -0.18
C GLN A 20 3.84 -6.47 -0.40
N ARG A 21 5.15 -6.36 -0.58
CA ARG A 21 5.83 -5.10 -0.90
C ARG A 21 5.39 -4.51 -2.24
N SER A 22 5.37 -5.31 -3.30
CA SER A 22 4.99 -4.81 -4.64
C SER A 22 3.52 -4.39 -4.71
N ILE A 23 2.64 -5.06 -3.96
CA ILE A 23 1.24 -4.64 -3.80
C ILE A 23 1.16 -3.28 -3.10
N ALA A 24 1.90 -3.09 -1.99
CA ALA A 24 1.94 -1.82 -1.28
C ALA A 24 2.50 -0.67 -2.14
N GLU A 25 3.57 -0.92 -2.90
CA GLU A 25 4.15 0.03 -3.83
C GLU A 25 3.17 0.39 -4.97
N THR A 26 2.46 -0.60 -5.51
CA THR A 26 1.42 -0.38 -6.54
C THR A 26 0.25 0.43 -5.99
N ALA A 27 -0.20 0.15 -4.76
CA ALA A 27 -1.24 0.93 -4.09
C ALA A 27 -0.81 2.40 -3.89
N MET A 28 0.44 2.62 -3.47
CA MET A 28 1.01 3.96 -3.32
C MET A 28 1.13 4.71 -4.65
N TYR A 29 1.53 4.02 -5.73
CA TYR A 29 1.55 4.59 -7.07
C TYR A 29 0.15 5.05 -7.50
N ARG A 30 -0.87 4.21 -7.35
CA ARG A 30 -2.27 4.58 -7.66
C ARG A 30 -2.75 5.76 -6.82
N PHE A 31 -2.44 5.78 -5.53
CA PHE A 31 -2.76 6.91 -4.65
C PHE A 31 -2.17 8.23 -5.19
N LYS A 32 -0.89 8.23 -5.57
CA LYS A 32 -0.23 9.41 -6.14
C LYS A 32 -0.85 9.87 -7.46
N GLN A 33 -1.30 8.93 -8.30
CA GLN A 33 -2.01 9.26 -9.53
C GLN A 33 -3.38 9.89 -9.26
N LEU A 34 -4.10 9.39 -8.24
CA LEU A 34 -5.45 9.87 -7.90
C LEU A 34 -5.44 11.25 -7.23
N ILE A 35 -4.56 11.47 -6.25
CA ILE A 35 -4.48 12.77 -5.54
C ILE A 35 -3.67 13.80 -6.34
N GLY A 36 -2.80 13.34 -7.23
CA GLY A 36 -2.09 14.16 -8.21
C GLY A 36 -1.33 15.35 -7.64
N PRO A 37 -0.75 16.20 -8.50
CA PRO A 37 -0.21 17.50 -8.10
C PRO A 37 -1.29 18.59 -7.95
N LYS A 38 -2.52 18.33 -8.40
CA LYS A 38 -3.65 19.28 -8.41
C LYS A 38 -4.95 18.55 -8.09
N LEU A 39 -5.86 19.26 -7.41
CA LEU A 39 -7.20 18.76 -7.10
C LEU A 39 -8.03 18.67 -8.38
N SER A 40 -8.69 17.55 -8.58
CA SER A 40 -9.44 17.26 -9.80
C SER A 40 -10.85 17.88 -9.80
N LEU A 41 -11.41 18.10 -8.61
CA LEU A 41 -12.78 18.59 -8.46
C LEU A 41 -12.86 20.11 -8.57
N ARG A 42 -13.97 20.61 -9.15
CA ARG A 42 -14.11 22.01 -9.55
C ARG A 42 -14.69 22.93 -8.47
N SER A 43 -15.42 22.40 -7.50
CA SER A 43 -15.98 23.19 -6.40
C SER A 43 -15.11 23.09 -5.15
N TYR A 44 -15.03 24.17 -4.40
CA TYR A 44 -14.23 24.23 -3.17
C TYR A 44 -14.59 23.11 -2.18
N ASN A 45 -15.87 22.90 -1.89
CA ASN A 45 -16.30 21.85 -0.97
C ASN A 45 -15.95 20.45 -1.48
N ALA A 46 -15.98 20.22 -2.79
CA ALA A 46 -15.58 18.96 -3.38
C ALA A 46 -14.05 18.76 -3.26
N GLN A 47 -13.26 19.80 -3.49
CA GLN A 47 -11.81 19.80 -3.27
C GLN A 47 -11.43 19.48 -1.81
N VAL A 48 -12.14 20.06 -0.85
CA VAL A 48 -11.98 19.72 0.57
C VAL A 48 -12.27 18.24 0.81
N GLY A 49 -13.34 17.70 0.23
CA GLY A 49 -13.67 16.28 0.31
C GLY A 49 -12.60 15.37 -0.30
N GLU A 50 -12.05 15.74 -1.46
CA GLU A 50 -10.97 15.03 -2.14
C GLU A 50 -9.71 14.92 -1.26
N ILE A 51 -9.29 16.03 -0.64
CA ILE A 51 -8.16 16.05 0.29
C ILE A 51 -8.43 15.18 1.52
N LEU A 52 -9.61 15.31 2.14
CA LEU A 52 -9.96 14.54 3.34
C LEU A 52 -9.97 13.03 3.07
N ALA A 53 -10.48 12.62 1.91
CA ALA A 53 -10.40 11.23 1.47
C ALA A 53 -8.95 10.77 1.28
N GLY A 54 -8.11 11.60 0.64
CA GLY A 54 -6.68 11.34 0.48
C GLY A 54 -5.94 11.15 1.80
N VAL A 55 -6.15 12.04 2.77
CA VAL A 55 -5.57 11.95 4.11
C VAL A 55 -6.03 10.68 4.82
N LYS A 56 -7.32 10.33 4.74
CA LYS A 56 -7.87 9.12 5.35
C LYS A 56 -7.21 7.85 4.79
N VAL A 57 -7.02 7.78 3.47
CA VAL A 57 -6.33 6.65 2.82
C VAL A 57 -4.86 6.60 3.25
N MET A 58 -4.16 7.73 3.24
CA MET A 58 -2.74 7.80 3.62
C MET A 58 -2.52 7.38 5.07
N ASN A 59 -3.33 7.87 6.01
CA ASN A 59 -3.25 7.49 7.42
C ASN A 59 -3.47 5.98 7.62
N LYS A 60 -4.40 5.38 6.86
CA LYS A 60 -4.62 3.93 6.91
C LYS A 60 -3.41 3.16 6.40
N LEU A 61 -2.81 3.57 5.28
CA LEU A 61 -1.63 2.92 4.72
C LEU A 61 -0.43 2.99 5.66
N ILE A 62 -0.17 4.18 6.24
CA ILE A 62 0.91 4.37 7.21
C ILE A 62 0.67 3.52 8.45
N GLY A 63 -0.56 3.49 8.98
CA GLY A 63 -0.91 2.68 10.13
C GLY A 63 -0.74 1.17 9.90
N LEU A 64 -1.05 0.68 8.70
CA LEU A 64 -0.81 -0.72 8.33
C LEU A 64 0.68 -1.08 8.21
N GLY A 65 1.52 -0.12 7.84
CA GLY A 65 2.97 -0.30 7.73
C GLY A 65 3.74 -0.05 9.04
N MET A 66 3.07 0.43 10.10
CA MET A 66 3.72 0.76 11.35
C MET A 66 3.99 -0.51 12.18
N PRO A 67 5.25 -0.77 12.60
CA PRO A 67 5.55 -1.92 13.45
C PRO A 67 4.95 -1.71 14.85
N VAL A 68 4.30 -2.74 15.38
CA VAL A 68 3.85 -2.75 16.77
C VAL A 68 5.02 -3.19 17.65
N ARG A 69 5.43 -2.33 18.57
CA ARG A 69 6.44 -2.71 19.59
C ARG A 69 5.80 -3.74 20.53
N GLN A 70 6.39 -4.92 20.61
CA GLN A 70 6.06 -5.88 21.67
C GLN A 70 6.94 -5.58 22.89
N PRO A 71 6.38 -5.52 24.11
CA PRO A 71 7.19 -5.47 25.33
C PRO A 71 8.02 -6.75 25.42
N VAL A 72 9.31 -6.60 25.74
CA VAL A 72 10.20 -7.72 26.01
C VAL A 72 9.97 -8.13 27.47
N HIS A 73 9.52 -9.37 27.68
CA HIS A 73 9.42 -9.99 29.00
C HIS A 73 10.68 -10.83 29.28
#